data_AF-A0A258BJ77-F1
#
_entry.id   AF-A0A258BJ77-F1
#
_cell.length_a   1.000
_cell.length_b   1.000
_cell.length_c   1.000
_cell.angle_alpha   90.00
_cell.angle_beta   90.00
_cell.angle_gamma   90.00
#
_symmetry.space_group_name_H-M   'P 1'
#
loop_
_entity.id
_entity.type
_entity.pdbx_description
1 polymer ?
#
loop_
_entity_poly.entity_id
_entity_poly.type
_entity_poly.pdbx_seq_one_letter_code
_entity_poly.pdbx_strand_id
1 'polypeptide(L)'
;MLHLRTATALAVISLFATHAVADEAAKARAVKLEQALTLDERITMVNGTWPVPWVPRTADNPQPAEAIPAAGYVPGVPRLNIPALFETDASLGVTNPSDVRPGDIATALPSGLAIAATFNPKLAYDGGAMIASEARAKGFNVLLTGGVNLTRDPRNGRNFEYFGEDPWLTGIMGAESIRGAQSQKIIATIKHFAVNDAETNRDWSNSVIDEAAMRESDLLAFQIAIERGNPLSVMCGYNLVNGEYACGNDHLLNTVLKGDWGYKGFVMSDWGSVKATDFALKGLDQQSAKELDAAFWFGEPLKKEV
;
A
#
# COMPACT_ATOMS: atom_id res chain seq x y z
N MET A 1 21.00 -29.07 21.74
CA MET A 1 19.77 -28.38 21.27
C MET A 1 19.40 -27.11 22.07
N LEU A 2 20.14 -26.70 23.11
CA LEU A 2 19.79 -25.51 23.92
C LEU A 2 20.44 -24.19 23.46
N HIS A 3 21.42 -24.22 22.55
CA HIS A 3 22.15 -23.01 22.11
C HIS A 3 21.61 -22.37 20.82
N LEU A 4 20.69 -23.02 20.11
CA LEU A 4 20.11 -22.46 18.88
C LEU A 4 18.90 -21.54 19.15
N ARG A 5 18.22 -21.70 20.29
CA ARG A 5 17.00 -20.92 20.64
C ARG A 5 17.32 -19.53 21.20
N THR A 6 18.47 -19.35 21.84
CA THR A 6 18.89 -18.04 22.39
C THR A 6 19.37 -17.07 21.32
N ALA A 7 20.08 -17.55 20.30
CA ALA A 7 20.59 -16.71 19.20
C ALA A 7 19.45 -16.09 18.35
N THR A 8 18.40 -16.86 18.05
CA THR A 8 17.24 -16.35 17.30
C THR A 8 16.44 -15.32 18.11
N ALA A 9 16.26 -15.53 19.41
CA ALA A 9 15.54 -14.58 20.28
C ALA A 9 16.31 -13.25 20.43
N LEU A 10 17.63 -13.28 20.59
CA LEU A 10 18.46 -12.07 20.64
C LEU A 10 18.48 -11.31 19.30
N ALA A 11 18.51 -12.01 18.16
CA ALA A 11 18.43 -11.38 16.84
C ALA A 11 17.08 -10.70 16.59
N VAL A 12 15.98 -11.33 17.01
CA VAL A 12 14.62 -10.79 16.90
C VAL A 12 14.44 -9.57 17.83
N ILE A 13 14.89 -9.63 19.09
CA ILE A 13 14.86 -8.49 20.03
C ILE A 13 15.72 -7.33 19.51
N SER A 14 16.91 -7.61 18.97
CA SER A 14 17.79 -6.60 18.38
C SER A 14 17.17 -5.95 17.14
N LEU A 15 16.44 -6.71 16.32
CA LEU A 15 15.77 -6.18 15.13
C LEU A 15 14.57 -5.30 15.51
N PHE A 16 13.78 -5.69 16.51
CA PHE A 16 12.67 -4.86 17.01
C PHE A 16 13.16 -3.55 17.63
N ALA A 17 14.24 -3.59 18.40
CA ALA A 17 14.82 -2.38 19.01
C ALA A 17 15.39 -1.40 17.96
N THR A 18 16.01 -1.89 16.88
CA THR A 18 16.52 -1.02 15.81
C THR A 18 15.40 -0.41 14.97
N HIS A 19 14.32 -1.16 14.71
CA HIS A 19 13.13 -0.61 14.04
C HIS A 19 12.45 0.45 14.91
N ALA A 20 12.24 0.20 16.21
CA ALA A 20 11.64 1.18 17.11
C ALA A 20 12.44 2.50 17.19
N VAL A 21 13.78 2.44 17.19
CA VAL A 21 14.63 3.64 17.17
C VAL A 21 14.58 4.35 15.81
N ALA A 22 14.55 3.61 14.71
CA ALA A 22 14.40 4.18 13.36
C ALA A 22 13.04 4.86 13.18
N ASP A 23 11.98 4.27 13.72
CA ASP A 23 10.61 4.79 13.69
C ASP A 23 10.48 6.08 14.51
N GLU A 24 11.07 6.16 15.71
CA GLU A 24 11.08 7.40 16.50
C GLU A 24 11.86 8.52 15.80
N ALA A 25 12.98 8.21 15.16
CA ALA A 25 13.73 9.19 14.36
C ALA A 25 12.96 9.63 13.10
N ALA A 26 12.25 8.71 12.44
CA ALA A 26 11.38 9.03 11.32
C ALA A 26 10.21 9.92 11.76
N LYS A 27 9.54 9.56 12.85
CA LYS A 27 8.45 10.33 13.48
C LYS A 27 8.89 11.74 13.87
N ALA A 28 10.06 11.89 14.51
CA ALA A 28 10.59 13.21 14.86
C ALA A 28 10.85 14.09 13.63
N ARG A 29 11.28 13.51 12.51
CA ARG A 29 11.44 14.23 11.24
C ARG A 29 10.08 14.57 10.60
N ALA A 30 9.14 13.65 10.62
CA ALA A 30 7.78 13.86 10.11
C ALA A 30 7.07 14.99 10.88
N VAL A 31 7.16 15.02 12.21
CA VAL A 31 6.60 16.09 13.05
C VAL A 31 7.21 17.46 12.69
N LYS A 32 8.52 17.52 12.47
CA LYS A 32 9.18 18.77 12.05
C LYS A 32 8.73 19.23 10.67
N LEU A 33 8.58 18.29 9.73
CA LEU A 33 8.03 18.59 8.41
C LEU A 33 6.61 19.14 8.55
N GLU A 34 5.75 18.44 9.28
CA GLU A 34 4.35 18.79 9.48
C GLU A 34 4.16 20.19 10.07
N GLN A 35 5.01 20.58 11.03
CA GLN A 35 5.02 21.92 11.61
C GLN A 35 5.45 23.01 10.61
N ALA A 36 6.22 22.65 9.58
CA ALA A 36 6.72 23.57 8.57
C ALA A 36 5.79 23.70 7.35
N LEU A 37 4.83 22.79 7.17
CA LEU A 37 3.88 22.79 6.06
C LEU A 37 2.84 23.90 6.21
N THR A 38 2.53 24.56 5.10
CA THR A 38 1.29 25.33 4.97
C THR A 38 0.10 24.38 4.80
N LEU A 39 -1.13 24.88 4.96
CA LEU A 39 -2.32 24.07 4.70
C LEU A 39 -2.35 23.56 3.25
N ASP A 40 -2.01 24.42 2.28
CA ASP A 40 -1.99 24.05 0.86
C ASP A 40 -0.99 22.91 0.58
N GLU A 41 0.16 22.94 1.24
CA GLU A 41 1.16 21.88 1.12
C GLU A 41 0.70 20.58 1.78
N ARG A 42 -0.02 20.62 2.91
CA ARG A 42 -0.66 19.42 3.50
C ARG A 42 -1.65 18.80 2.53
N ILE A 43 -2.57 19.61 2.00
CA ILE A 43 -3.60 19.16 1.04
C ILE A 43 -2.96 18.58 -0.21
N THR A 44 -1.85 19.16 -0.67
CA THR A 44 -1.08 18.65 -1.82
C THR A 44 -0.55 17.24 -1.57
N MET A 45 -0.01 16.98 -0.37
CA MET A 45 0.62 15.70 -0.04
C MET A 45 -0.37 14.54 0.16
N VAL A 46 -1.67 14.82 0.28
CA VAL A 46 -2.72 13.80 0.45
C VAL A 46 -3.56 13.59 -0.81
N ASN A 47 -3.19 14.24 -1.92
CA ASN A 47 -4.02 14.34 -3.12
C ASN A 47 -3.27 13.89 -4.38
N GLY A 48 -3.29 12.58 -4.64
CA GLY A 48 -2.63 11.93 -5.77
C GLY A 48 -3.39 12.05 -7.09
N THR A 49 -2.64 12.10 -8.19
CA THR A 49 -3.12 12.08 -9.58
C THR A 49 -2.67 10.81 -10.29
N TRP A 50 -3.43 10.36 -11.28
CA TRP A 50 -3.03 9.30 -12.19
C TRP A 50 -2.26 9.88 -13.38
N PRO A 51 -0.93 9.73 -13.48
CA PRO A 51 -0.10 10.55 -14.38
C PRO A 51 -0.02 10.01 -15.83
N VAL A 52 -1.07 9.41 -16.37
CA VAL A 52 -1.05 8.79 -17.72
C VAL A 52 -1.63 9.68 -18.82
N PRO A 53 -1.18 9.55 -20.10
CA PRO A 53 -1.52 10.49 -21.16
C PRO A 53 -3.00 10.51 -21.59
N TRP A 54 -3.75 9.43 -21.36
CA TRP A 54 -5.17 9.33 -21.72
C TRP A 54 -6.12 9.86 -20.64
N VAL A 55 -5.62 10.21 -19.46
CA VAL A 55 -6.45 10.87 -18.44
C VAL A 55 -6.70 12.31 -18.89
N PRO A 56 -7.96 12.73 -19.08
CA PRO A 56 -8.27 14.10 -19.45
C PRO A 56 -7.75 15.09 -18.40
N ARG A 57 -7.13 16.18 -18.85
CA ARG A 57 -6.58 17.24 -17.98
C ARG A 57 -7.43 18.49 -18.06
N THR A 58 -7.53 19.16 -16.92
CA THR A 58 -8.22 20.45 -16.77
C THR A 58 -7.22 21.51 -16.30
N ALA A 59 -7.61 22.78 -16.32
CA ALA A 59 -6.75 23.86 -15.85
C ALA A 59 -6.43 23.74 -14.34
N ASP A 60 -7.37 23.21 -13.56
CA ASP A 60 -7.27 22.94 -12.12
C ASP A 60 -6.58 21.60 -11.79
N ASN A 61 -6.36 20.74 -12.78
CA ASN A 61 -5.64 19.49 -12.63
C ASN A 61 -4.74 19.20 -13.84
N PRO A 62 -3.67 20.00 -14.03
CA PRO A 62 -2.73 19.81 -15.14
C PRO A 62 -1.92 18.52 -14.95
N GLN A 63 -1.41 17.98 -16.06
CA GLN A 63 -0.40 16.91 -16.00
C GLN A 63 0.87 17.46 -15.31
N PRO A 64 1.36 16.83 -14.22
CA PRO A 64 2.62 17.24 -13.62
C PRO A 64 3.79 16.93 -14.57
N ALA A 65 4.70 17.89 -14.75
CA ALA A 65 5.76 17.80 -15.75
C ALA A 65 6.84 16.76 -15.38
N GLU A 66 7.06 16.57 -14.08
CA GLU A 66 8.01 15.63 -13.49
C GLU A 66 7.42 14.23 -13.32
N ALA A 67 6.10 14.05 -13.49
CA ALA A 67 5.45 12.78 -13.24
C ALA A 67 5.89 11.72 -14.26
N ILE A 68 6.27 10.56 -13.75
CA ILE A 68 6.53 9.36 -14.56
C ILE A 68 5.18 8.69 -14.83
N PRO A 69 4.73 8.51 -16.10
CA PRO A 69 3.44 7.89 -16.39
C PRO A 69 3.39 6.45 -15.86
N ALA A 70 2.64 6.18 -14.80
CA ALA A 70 2.56 4.88 -14.13
C ALA A 70 1.27 4.77 -13.29
N ALA A 71 1.35 4.19 -12.08
CA ALA A 71 0.18 3.97 -11.23
C ALA A 71 -0.29 5.29 -10.57
N GLY A 72 0.62 6.09 -10.02
CA GLY A 72 0.24 7.30 -9.29
C GLY A 72 1.37 8.30 -9.14
N TYR A 73 0.99 9.55 -8.90
CA TYR A 73 1.88 10.64 -8.57
C TYR A 73 1.26 11.47 -7.45
N VAL A 74 2.02 11.73 -6.39
CA VAL A 74 1.63 12.65 -5.31
C VAL A 74 2.66 13.75 -5.25
N PRO A 75 2.27 15.03 -5.42
CA PRO A 75 3.25 16.10 -5.44
C PRO A 75 3.98 16.25 -4.10
N GLY A 76 5.28 16.54 -4.20
CA GLY A 76 6.11 16.83 -3.03
C GLY A 76 5.96 18.27 -2.57
N VAL A 77 6.90 18.72 -1.74
CA VAL A 77 6.95 20.11 -1.24
C VAL A 77 8.33 20.70 -1.58
N PRO A 78 8.50 21.29 -2.78
CA PRO A 78 9.80 21.79 -3.25
C PRO A 78 10.43 22.83 -2.31
N ARG A 79 9.61 23.71 -1.71
CA ARG A 79 10.08 24.72 -0.74
C ARG A 79 10.83 24.10 0.44
N LEU A 80 10.44 22.89 0.84
CA LEU A 80 11.03 22.14 1.96
C LEU A 80 11.96 21.01 1.48
N ASN A 81 12.26 20.93 0.19
CA ASN A 81 13.03 19.85 -0.44
C ASN A 81 12.45 18.44 -0.17
N ILE A 82 11.12 18.33 -0.08
CA ILE A 82 10.44 17.04 0.01
C ILE A 82 10.12 16.57 -1.41
N PRO A 83 10.64 15.40 -1.84
CA PRO A 83 10.36 14.88 -3.17
C PRO A 83 8.90 14.43 -3.30
N ALA A 84 8.41 14.40 -4.53
CA ALA A 84 7.14 13.79 -4.87
C ALA A 84 7.17 12.27 -4.67
N LEU A 85 5.99 11.66 -4.52
CA LEU A 85 5.84 10.21 -4.59
C LEU A 85 5.54 9.81 -6.04
N PHE A 86 6.29 8.83 -6.53
CA PHE A 86 6.14 8.22 -7.84
C PHE A 86 5.81 6.75 -7.61
N GLU A 87 4.57 6.38 -7.92
CA GLU A 87 3.98 5.09 -7.59
C GLU A 87 3.92 4.19 -8.82
N THR A 88 4.27 2.91 -8.64
CA THR A 88 4.23 1.92 -9.71
C THR A 88 3.66 0.58 -9.24
N ASP A 89 2.88 -0.04 -10.12
CA ASP A 89 2.42 -1.42 -10.04
C ASP A 89 3.49 -2.37 -10.61
N ALA A 90 3.60 -3.66 -10.26
CA ALA A 90 2.98 -4.37 -9.14
C ALA A 90 3.89 -5.53 -8.68
N SER A 91 3.37 -6.41 -7.82
CA SER A 91 4.05 -7.56 -7.20
C SER A 91 4.74 -8.56 -8.15
N LEU A 92 4.53 -8.46 -9.47
CA LEU A 92 5.08 -9.36 -10.49
C LEU A 92 6.12 -8.68 -11.41
N GLY A 93 6.37 -7.38 -11.24
CA GLY A 93 7.25 -6.60 -12.12
C GLY A 93 6.77 -5.15 -12.26
N VAL A 94 7.66 -4.27 -12.74
CA VAL A 94 7.33 -2.86 -12.94
C VAL A 94 6.44 -2.69 -14.17
N THR A 95 5.24 -2.14 -13.97
CA THR A 95 4.19 -2.05 -14.99
C THR A 95 4.38 -0.84 -15.88
N ASN A 96 4.33 -1.05 -17.18
CA ASN A 96 4.27 -0.01 -18.20
C ASN A 96 2.91 -0.09 -18.91
N PRO A 97 1.85 0.54 -18.36
CA PRO A 97 0.50 0.34 -18.88
C PRO A 97 0.41 0.88 -20.31
N SER A 98 -0.08 0.06 -21.24
CA SER A 98 -0.26 0.46 -22.65
C SER A 98 0.98 1.06 -23.32
N ASP A 99 2.19 0.65 -22.90
CA ASP A 99 3.47 1.15 -23.42
C ASP A 99 3.63 2.69 -23.34
N VAL A 100 3.10 3.32 -22.29
CA VAL A 100 3.22 4.79 -22.07
C VAL A 100 4.64 5.28 -21.87
N ARG A 101 5.57 4.37 -21.54
CA ARG A 101 7.01 4.64 -21.46
C ARG A 101 7.72 3.82 -22.54
N PRO A 102 7.77 4.27 -23.80
CA PRO A 102 8.33 3.47 -24.89
C PRO A 102 9.77 3.03 -24.63
N GLY A 103 10.04 1.73 -24.82
CA GLY A 103 11.35 1.13 -24.55
C GLY A 103 11.64 0.82 -23.09
N ASP A 104 10.71 1.12 -22.17
CA ASP A 104 10.79 0.71 -20.78
C ASP A 104 10.48 -0.78 -20.63
N ILE A 105 11.51 -1.59 -20.37
CA ILE A 105 11.41 -3.04 -20.16
C ILE A 105 11.54 -3.38 -18.67
N ALA A 106 10.81 -4.37 -18.20
CA ALA A 106 10.88 -4.87 -16.83
C ALA A 106 10.91 -6.40 -16.80
N THR A 107 11.48 -6.96 -15.73
CA THR A 107 11.47 -8.41 -15.52
C THR A 107 10.09 -8.84 -15.02
N ALA A 108 9.45 -9.76 -15.74
CA ALA A 108 8.21 -10.41 -15.30
C ALA A 108 8.53 -11.63 -14.42
N LEU A 109 8.11 -11.59 -13.16
CA LEU A 109 8.22 -12.71 -12.23
C LEU A 109 7.02 -13.67 -12.34
N PRO A 110 7.16 -14.92 -11.84
CA PRO A 110 6.02 -15.78 -11.58
C PRO A 110 4.97 -15.10 -10.71
N SER A 111 3.73 -15.57 -10.81
CA SER A 111 2.61 -15.08 -10.00
C SER A 111 2.85 -15.26 -8.49
N GLY A 112 2.15 -14.48 -7.66
CA GLY A 112 2.23 -14.60 -6.20
C GLY A 112 1.93 -16.03 -5.74
N LEU A 113 0.92 -16.67 -6.36
CA LEU A 113 0.56 -18.07 -6.08
C LEU A 113 1.68 -19.03 -6.44
N ALA A 114 2.37 -18.82 -7.56
CA ALA A 114 3.50 -19.66 -7.96
C ALA A 114 4.68 -19.52 -6.97
N ILE A 115 4.91 -18.30 -6.48
CA ILE A 115 5.91 -18.05 -5.44
C ILE A 115 5.49 -18.70 -4.11
N ALA A 116 4.23 -18.59 -3.70
CA ALA A 116 3.69 -19.23 -2.50
C ALA A 116 3.80 -20.76 -2.54
N ALA A 117 3.55 -21.38 -3.70
CA ALA A 117 3.66 -22.82 -3.89
C ALA A 117 5.08 -23.38 -3.66
N THR A 118 6.09 -22.52 -3.59
CA THR A 118 7.46 -22.94 -3.21
C THR A 118 7.64 -23.10 -1.70
N PHE A 119 6.74 -22.54 -0.89
CA PHE A 119 6.87 -22.44 0.57
C PHE A 119 8.24 -21.88 1.01
N ASN A 120 8.84 -21.02 0.18
CA ASN A 120 10.18 -20.49 0.38
C ASN A 120 10.12 -18.97 0.59
N PRO A 121 10.09 -18.50 1.85
CA PRO A 121 10.03 -17.07 2.16
C PRO A 121 11.23 -16.29 1.60
N LYS A 122 12.41 -16.92 1.48
CA LYS A 122 13.58 -16.28 0.85
C LYS A 122 13.31 -15.94 -0.61
N LEU A 123 12.58 -16.77 -1.34
CA LEU A 123 12.25 -16.50 -2.74
C LEU A 123 11.31 -15.29 -2.88
N ALA A 124 10.34 -15.14 -1.96
CA ALA A 124 9.51 -13.94 -1.89
C ALA A 124 10.34 -12.68 -1.59
N TYR A 125 11.29 -12.77 -0.64
CA TYR A 125 12.23 -11.69 -0.36
C TYR A 125 13.05 -11.29 -1.59
N ASP A 126 13.68 -12.27 -2.25
CA ASP A 126 14.53 -12.02 -3.41
C ASP A 126 13.73 -11.42 -4.57
N GLY A 127 12.49 -11.90 -4.79
CA GLY A 127 11.59 -11.36 -5.80
C GLY A 127 11.18 -9.91 -5.52
N GLY A 128 10.77 -9.62 -4.28
CA GLY A 128 10.44 -8.25 -3.86
C GLY A 128 11.62 -7.29 -4.00
N ALA A 129 12.82 -7.73 -3.61
CA ALA A 129 14.05 -6.95 -3.75
C ALA A 129 14.41 -6.70 -5.22
N MET A 130 14.24 -7.69 -6.09
CA MET A 130 14.50 -7.53 -7.52
C MET A 130 13.57 -6.48 -8.14
N ILE A 131 12.25 -6.61 -7.95
CA ILE A 131 11.27 -5.68 -8.53
C ILE A 131 11.50 -4.26 -8.01
N ALA A 132 11.74 -4.09 -6.71
CA ALA A 132 12.00 -2.78 -6.11
C ALA A 132 13.30 -2.14 -6.60
N SER A 133 14.33 -2.94 -6.89
CA SER A 133 15.56 -2.44 -7.49
C SER A 133 15.30 -1.88 -8.89
N GLU A 134 14.53 -2.59 -9.72
CA GLU A 134 14.10 -2.09 -11.04
C GLU A 134 13.22 -0.84 -10.91
N ALA A 135 12.24 -0.84 -10.01
CA ALA A 135 11.36 0.31 -9.78
C ALA A 135 12.16 1.56 -9.40
N ARG A 136 13.12 1.41 -8.48
CA ARG A 136 13.99 2.51 -8.06
C ARG A 136 14.93 2.98 -9.17
N ALA A 137 15.48 2.07 -9.96
CA ALA A 137 16.30 2.42 -11.12
C ALA A 137 15.53 3.21 -12.17
N LYS A 138 14.21 3.02 -12.25
CA LYS A 138 13.28 3.76 -13.13
C LYS A 138 12.75 5.05 -12.51
N GLY A 139 13.15 5.40 -11.29
CA GLY A 139 12.76 6.65 -10.62
C GLY A 139 11.51 6.54 -9.73
N PHE A 140 10.91 5.36 -9.57
CA PHE A 140 9.80 5.16 -8.65
C PHE A 140 10.29 5.05 -7.20
N ASN A 141 9.51 5.60 -6.27
CA ASN A 141 9.81 5.56 -4.84
C ASN A 141 8.69 4.95 -3.98
N VAL A 142 7.59 4.53 -4.60
CA VAL A 142 6.52 3.72 -4.00
C VAL A 142 6.23 2.52 -4.92
N LEU A 143 6.23 1.32 -4.36
CA LEU A 143 5.92 0.07 -5.04
C LEU A 143 4.68 -0.58 -4.42
N LEU A 144 3.70 -0.85 -5.26
CA LEU A 144 2.41 -1.42 -4.88
C LEU A 144 2.49 -2.95 -4.86
N THR A 145 3.02 -3.49 -3.76
CA THR A 145 3.41 -4.90 -3.62
C THR A 145 2.95 -5.52 -2.30
N GLY A 146 3.03 -6.84 -2.16
CA GLY A 146 2.55 -7.54 -0.96
C GLY A 146 1.03 -7.65 -0.97
N GLY A 147 0.48 -8.17 -2.08
CA GLY A 147 -0.93 -8.54 -2.16
C GLY A 147 -1.24 -9.71 -1.22
N VAL A 148 -2.03 -9.50 -0.17
CA VAL A 148 -2.28 -10.52 0.88
C VAL A 148 -3.76 -10.81 1.13
N ASN A 149 -4.65 -10.42 0.22
CA ASN A 149 -6.02 -10.92 0.20
C ASN A 149 -6.02 -12.46 0.09
N LEU A 150 -6.97 -13.11 0.75
CA LEU A 150 -7.03 -14.56 0.77
C LEU A 150 -7.79 -15.08 -0.45
N THR A 151 -7.39 -16.26 -0.93
CA THR A 151 -8.14 -17.00 -1.95
C THR A 151 -9.42 -17.59 -1.35
N ARG A 152 -10.41 -16.74 -1.03
CA ARG A 152 -11.71 -17.18 -0.48
C ARG A 152 -12.58 -17.89 -1.52
N ASP A 153 -12.59 -17.37 -2.74
CA ASP A 153 -13.24 -17.99 -3.88
C ASP A 153 -12.18 -18.33 -4.93
N PRO A 154 -12.02 -19.61 -5.34
CA PRO A 154 -11.02 -20.01 -6.33
C PRO A 154 -11.25 -19.35 -7.71
N ARG A 155 -12.44 -18.79 -7.96
CA ARG A 155 -12.81 -18.10 -9.21
C ARG A 155 -12.49 -16.62 -9.19
N ASN A 156 -12.03 -16.07 -8.06
CA ASN A 156 -11.68 -14.65 -7.98
C ASN A 156 -10.57 -14.31 -8.98
N GLY A 157 -10.80 -13.26 -9.78
CA GLY A 157 -9.96 -12.91 -10.93
C GLY A 157 -8.54 -12.45 -10.57
N ARG A 158 -8.30 -12.06 -9.32
CA ARG A 158 -7.01 -11.55 -8.84
C ARG A 158 -6.23 -12.49 -7.94
N ASN A 159 -6.72 -13.72 -7.71
CA ASN A 159 -6.02 -14.69 -6.86
C ASN A 159 -4.55 -14.89 -7.25
N PHE A 160 -4.22 -14.78 -8.54
CA PHE A 160 -2.85 -14.91 -9.04
C PHE A 160 -1.87 -13.86 -8.47
N GLU A 161 -2.35 -12.70 -8.01
CA GLU A 161 -1.52 -11.66 -7.41
C GLU A 161 -1.15 -11.98 -5.94
N TYR A 162 -1.92 -12.84 -5.29
CA TYR A 162 -1.83 -13.13 -3.85
C TYR A 162 -1.10 -14.45 -3.58
N PHE A 163 -1.08 -14.88 -2.32
CA PHE A 163 -0.27 -16.01 -1.87
C PHE A 163 -1.07 -17.26 -1.44
N GLY A 164 -2.40 -17.24 -1.49
CA GLY A 164 -3.24 -18.43 -1.28
C GLY A 164 -4.37 -18.23 -0.28
N GLU A 165 -4.95 -19.34 0.18
CA GLU A 165 -6.09 -19.36 1.11
C GLU A 165 -5.69 -19.37 2.59
N ASP A 166 -4.45 -19.77 2.91
CA ASP A 166 -3.96 -19.87 4.28
C ASP A 166 -3.40 -18.52 4.76
N PRO A 167 -3.91 -17.96 5.87
CA PRO A 167 -3.47 -16.65 6.36
C PRO A 167 -2.02 -16.63 6.85
N TRP A 168 -1.52 -17.76 7.37
CA TRP A 168 -0.13 -17.83 7.84
C TRP A 168 0.85 -17.80 6.67
N LEU A 169 0.68 -18.69 5.69
CA LEU A 169 1.49 -18.71 4.48
C LEU A 169 1.43 -17.36 3.77
N THR A 170 0.22 -16.83 3.59
CA THR A 170 0.01 -15.54 2.91
C THR A 170 0.72 -14.41 3.63
N GLY A 171 0.56 -14.32 4.95
CA GLY A 171 1.21 -13.31 5.77
C GLY A 171 2.75 -13.41 5.73
N ILE A 172 3.32 -14.62 5.80
CA ILE A 172 4.78 -14.83 5.77
C ILE A 172 5.36 -14.48 4.39
N MET A 173 4.74 -14.93 3.31
CA MET A 173 5.22 -14.65 1.95
C MET A 173 5.08 -13.15 1.63
N GLY A 174 3.97 -12.54 2.02
CA GLY A 174 3.75 -11.09 1.91
C GLY A 174 4.77 -10.28 2.70
N ALA A 175 5.03 -10.66 3.96
CA ALA A 175 6.04 -10.01 4.80
C ALA A 175 7.42 -10.01 4.13
N GLU A 176 7.88 -11.16 3.62
CA GLU A 176 9.19 -11.24 2.99
C GLU A 176 9.27 -10.45 1.68
N SER A 177 8.21 -10.45 0.86
CA SER A 177 8.13 -9.60 -0.33
C SER A 177 8.27 -8.11 0.04
N ILE A 178 7.58 -7.66 1.08
CA ILE A 178 7.66 -6.29 1.62
C ILE A 178 9.07 -5.98 2.10
N ARG A 179 9.68 -6.86 2.93
CA ARG A 179 11.07 -6.67 3.41
C ARG A 179 12.06 -6.59 2.26
N GLY A 180 11.91 -7.46 1.27
CA GLY A 180 12.70 -7.47 0.05
C GLY A 180 12.60 -6.12 -0.66
N ALA A 181 11.39 -5.64 -0.90
CA ALA A 181 11.17 -4.36 -1.55
C ALA A 181 11.82 -3.20 -0.77
N GLN A 182 11.52 -3.07 0.52
CA GLN A 182 12.04 -1.96 1.34
C GLN A 182 13.56 -2.03 1.58
N SER A 183 14.18 -3.21 1.41
CA SER A 183 15.64 -3.33 1.42
C SER A 183 16.30 -2.47 0.32
N GLN A 184 15.58 -2.20 -0.77
CA GLN A 184 16.00 -1.34 -1.87
C GLN A 184 15.65 0.14 -1.68
N LYS A 185 15.20 0.54 -0.48
CA LYS A 185 14.87 1.94 -0.14
C LYS A 185 13.72 2.51 -0.97
N ILE A 186 12.69 1.69 -1.16
CA ILE A 186 11.39 2.07 -1.73
C ILE A 186 10.31 1.89 -0.66
N ILE A 187 9.23 2.68 -0.71
CA ILE A 187 8.03 2.43 0.10
C ILE A 187 7.32 1.21 -0.49
N ALA A 188 7.06 0.19 0.34
CA ALA A 188 6.21 -0.92 -0.06
C ALA A 188 4.78 -0.68 0.45
N THR A 189 3.80 -0.87 -0.43
CA THR A 189 2.37 -0.67 -0.12
C THR A 189 1.61 -1.99 -0.10
N ILE A 190 1.39 -2.55 1.09
CA ILE A 190 0.61 -3.79 1.28
C ILE A 190 -0.85 -3.58 0.86
N LYS A 191 -1.46 -4.56 0.16
CA LYS A 191 -2.79 -4.38 -0.44
C LYS A 191 -3.60 -5.69 -0.55
N HIS A 192 -4.92 -5.67 -0.71
CA HIS A 192 -5.87 -4.55 -0.61
C HIS A 192 -6.64 -4.70 0.71
N PHE A 193 -6.47 -3.74 1.60
CA PHE A 193 -6.97 -3.78 2.96
C PHE A 193 -8.44 -3.34 3.03
N ALA A 194 -9.41 -4.22 3.25
CA ALA A 194 -9.29 -5.66 3.46
C ALA A 194 -10.47 -6.40 2.81
N VAL A 195 -10.38 -7.72 2.76
CA VAL A 195 -11.47 -8.62 2.33
C VAL A 195 -11.98 -8.34 0.91
N ASN A 196 -11.08 -7.91 0.02
CA ASN A 196 -11.36 -7.66 -1.39
C ASN A 196 -11.17 -8.94 -2.23
N ASP A 197 -11.91 -9.98 -1.86
CA ASP A 197 -11.63 -11.35 -2.34
C ASP A 197 -12.53 -11.77 -3.52
N ALA A 198 -13.19 -10.80 -4.18
CA ALA A 198 -14.03 -11.02 -5.35
C ALA A 198 -14.03 -9.81 -6.30
N GLU A 199 -13.57 -10.02 -7.54
CA GLU A 199 -13.55 -8.97 -8.57
C GLU A 199 -14.93 -8.58 -9.11
N THR A 200 -15.89 -9.51 -9.11
CA THR A 200 -17.23 -9.22 -9.62
C THR A 200 -17.91 -8.19 -8.73
N ASN A 201 -18.26 -7.03 -9.31
CA ASN A 201 -18.82 -5.89 -8.61
C ASN A 201 -17.97 -5.39 -7.42
N ARG A 202 -16.64 -5.47 -7.50
CA ARG A 202 -15.74 -5.09 -6.38
C ARG A 202 -15.97 -3.68 -5.81
N ASP A 203 -16.53 -2.75 -6.58
CA ASP A 203 -16.86 -1.39 -6.11
C ASP A 203 -18.19 -1.30 -5.32
N TRP A 204 -18.95 -2.40 -5.24
CA TRP A 204 -20.27 -2.46 -4.60
C TRP A 204 -20.51 -3.75 -3.81
N SER A 205 -19.66 -4.75 -3.94
CA SER A 205 -19.76 -6.00 -3.18
C SER A 205 -19.55 -5.70 -1.70
N ASN A 206 -20.36 -6.34 -0.86
CA ASN A 206 -20.27 -6.21 0.59
C ASN A 206 -19.84 -7.55 1.19
N SER A 207 -18.61 -7.59 1.70
CA SER A 207 -18.08 -8.72 2.46
C SER A 207 -18.69 -8.68 3.86
N VAL A 208 -19.69 -9.53 4.11
CA VAL A 208 -20.35 -9.66 5.42
C VAL A 208 -19.68 -10.80 6.19
N ILE A 209 -18.98 -10.44 7.27
CA ILE A 209 -18.14 -11.37 8.02
C ILE A 209 -18.11 -11.01 9.51
N ASP A 210 -18.24 -12.02 10.38
CA ASP A 210 -18.12 -11.84 11.83
C ASP A 210 -16.71 -11.37 12.23
N GLU A 211 -16.62 -10.54 13.26
CA GLU A 211 -15.34 -9.96 13.73
C GLU A 211 -14.29 -11.03 14.03
N ALA A 212 -14.66 -12.09 14.75
CA ALA A 212 -13.72 -13.18 15.07
C ALA A 212 -13.23 -13.88 13.80
N ALA A 213 -14.13 -14.21 12.86
CA ALA A 213 -13.75 -14.85 11.60
C ALA A 213 -12.83 -13.94 10.78
N MET A 214 -13.13 -12.64 10.70
CA MET A 214 -12.32 -11.67 9.99
C MET A 214 -10.91 -11.53 10.62
N ARG A 215 -10.83 -11.45 11.95
CA ARG A 215 -9.58 -11.37 12.73
C ARG A 215 -8.73 -12.64 12.66
N GLU A 216 -9.35 -13.81 12.53
CA GLU A 216 -8.67 -15.10 12.45
C GLU A 216 -8.34 -15.52 11.00
N SER A 217 -8.74 -14.74 9.99
CA SER A 217 -8.48 -15.02 8.57
C SER A 217 -7.86 -13.84 7.80
N ASP A 218 -8.63 -13.02 7.09
CA ASP A 218 -8.05 -11.98 6.20
C ASP A 218 -7.19 -11.00 6.99
N LEU A 219 -7.70 -10.49 8.12
CA LEU A 219 -6.95 -9.57 8.95
C LEU A 219 -5.75 -10.23 9.61
N LEU A 220 -5.79 -11.55 9.88
CA LEU A 220 -4.61 -12.27 10.36
C LEU A 220 -3.49 -12.28 9.31
N ALA A 221 -3.81 -12.46 8.03
CA ALA A 221 -2.83 -12.40 6.96
C ALA A 221 -2.16 -11.02 6.87
N PHE A 222 -2.97 -9.94 6.92
CA PHE A 222 -2.47 -8.57 6.98
C PHE A 222 -1.64 -8.31 8.24
N GLN A 223 -2.09 -8.74 9.41
CA GLN A 223 -1.38 -8.54 10.68
C GLN A 223 0.00 -9.19 10.64
N ILE A 224 0.08 -10.46 10.23
CA ILE A 224 1.37 -11.18 10.10
C ILE A 224 2.28 -10.45 9.11
N ALA A 225 1.75 -10.04 7.96
CA ALA A 225 2.50 -9.32 6.94
C ALA A 225 2.98 -7.94 7.42
N ILE A 226 2.18 -7.21 8.18
CA ILE A 226 2.52 -5.89 8.72
C ILE A 226 3.55 -6.01 9.84
N GLU A 227 3.34 -6.88 10.83
CA GLU A 227 4.25 -7.02 11.97
C GLU A 227 5.65 -7.50 11.56
N ARG A 228 5.72 -8.36 10.54
CA ARG A 228 7.00 -8.91 10.05
C ARG A 228 7.60 -8.11 8.91
N GLY A 229 6.74 -7.59 8.02
CA GLY A 229 7.14 -6.86 6.82
C GLY A 229 7.45 -5.38 7.08
N ASN A 230 6.76 -4.80 8.06
CA ASN A 230 6.75 -3.37 8.38
C ASN A 230 6.57 -2.48 7.13
N PRO A 231 5.50 -2.68 6.32
CA PRO A 231 5.28 -1.88 5.12
C PRO A 231 5.07 -0.40 5.47
N LEU A 232 5.69 0.50 4.71
CA LEU A 232 5.59 1.94 4.93
C LEU A 232 4.26 2.54 4.43
N SER A 233 3.47 1.79 3.65
CA SER A 233 2.11 2.17 3.25
C SER A 233 1.16 0.97 3.22
N VAL A 234 -0.14 1.22 3.40
CA VAL A 234 -1.26 0.28 3.21
C VAL A 234 -2.20 0.86 2.16
N MET A 235 -2.67 0.03 1.24
CA MET A 235 -3.73 0.39 0.30
C MET A 235 -5.03 -0.25 0.72
N CYS A 236 -6.06 0.55 0.95
CA CYS A 236 -7.40 0.04 1.25
C CYS A 236 -8.12 -0.47 -0.01
N GLY A 237 -9.10 -1.38 0.14
CA GLY A 237 -9.82 -2.01 -0.96
C GLY A 237 -11.00 -1.20 -1.52
N TYR A 238 -11.53 -1.67 -2.65
CA TYR A 238 -12.71 -1.11 -3.32
C TYR A 238 -14.03 -1.40 -2.61
N ASN A 239 -14.13 -2.61 -2.05
CA ASN A 239 -15.37 -3.23 -1.60
C ASN A 239 -15.90 -2.61 -0.31
N LEU A 240 -17.14 -2.96 0.02
CA LEU A 240 -17.68 -2.77 1.35
C LEU A 240 -17.28 -3.95 2.23
N VAL A 241 -17.07 -3.67 3.51
CA VAL A 241 -16.92 -4.67 4.57
C VAL A 241 -17.92 -4.31 5.66
N ASN A 242 -18.84 -5.23 5.95
CA ASN A 242 -19.92 -5.04 6.92
C ASN A 242 -20.70 -3.72 6.73
N GLY A 243 -20.92 -3.30 5.46
CA GLY A 243 -21.76 -2.16 5.10
C GLY A 243 -21.04 -0.82 4.91
N GLU A 244 -19.73 -0.74 5.15
CA GLU A 244 -18.93 0.46 4.87
C GLU A 244 -17.81 0.16 3.87
N TYR A 245 -17.54 1.10 2.96
CA TYR A 245 -16.41 1.03 2.02
C TYR A 245 -15.09 0.88 2.75
N ALA A 246 -14.22 -0.04 2.33
CA ALA A 246 -12.98 -0.36 3.04
C ALA A 246 -12.05 0.87 3.21
N CYS A 247 -11.99 1.77 2.23
CA CYS A 247 -11.26 3.04 2.34
C CYS A 247 -11.92 4.11 3.22
N GLY A 248 -13.16 3.89 3.67
CA GLY A 248 -13.91 4.75 4.57
C GLY A 248 -14.58 3.94 5.68
N ASN A 249 -13.89 2.92 6.18
CA ASN A 249 -14.35 2.02 7.23
C ASN A 249 -13.55 2.33 8.51
N ASP A 250 -14.19 3.00 9.46
CA ASP A 250 -13.54 3.47 10.70
C ASP A 250 -13.05 2.30 11.57
N HIS A 251 -13.80 1.20 11.56
CA HIS A 251 -13.41 -0.01 12.26
C HIS A 251 -12.12 -0.61 11.68
N LEU A 252 -12.04 -0.79 10.36
CA LEU A 252 -10.84 -1.35 9.73
C LEU A 252 -9.62 -0.43 9.87
N LEU A 253 -9.76 0.86 9.57
CA LEU A 253 -8.60 1.75 9.46
C LEU A 253 -8.18 2.33 10.82
N ASN A 254 -9.12 2.90 11.58
CA ASN A 254 -8.80 3.53 12.87
C ASN A 254 -8.74 2.51 14.00
N THR A 255 -9.74 1.64 14.13
CA THR A 255 -9.79 0.68 15.26
C THR A 255 -8.77 -0.45 15.09
N VAL A 256 -8.81 -1.19 13.97
CA VAL A 256 -7.93 -2.35 13.76
C VAL A 256 -6.50 -1.92 13.40
N LEU A 257 -6.33 -1.24 12.27
CA LEU A 257 -5.02 -0.98 11.69
C LEU A 257 -4.19 0.01 12.53
N LYS A 258 -4.73 1.20 12.79
CA LYS A 258 -4.03 2.26 13.53
C LYS A 258 -4.09 2.09 15.05
N GLY A 259 -5.20 1.54 15.57
CA GLY A 259 -5.43 1.28 16.99
C GLY A 259 -4.77 -0.01 17.46
N ASP A 260 -5.43 -1.15 17.23
CA ASP A 260 -5.03 -2.46 17.76
C ASP A 260 -3.63 -2.88 17.33
N TRP A 261 -3.28 -2.69 16.06
CA TRP A 261 -1.96 -3.05 15.52
C TRP A 261 -0.93 -1.93 15.64
N GLY A 262 -1.39 -0.71 15.96
CA GLY A 262 -0.50 0.43 16.14
C GLY A 262 0.27 0.84 14.88
N TYR A 263 -0.27 0.59 13.68
CA TYR A 263 0.39 0.88 12.40
C TYR A 263 0.86 2.35 12.31
N LYS A 264 2.07 2.56 11.75
CA LYS A 264 2.76 3.87 11.74
C LYS A 264 2.96 4.48 10.36
N GLY A 265 2.71 3.71 9.30
CA GLY A 265 2.74 4.22 7.93
C GLY A 265 1.48 5.02 7.59
N PHE A 266 1.24 5.23 6.30
CA PHE A 266 0.05 5.92 5.80
C PHE A 266 -0.85 4.98 5.02
N VAL A 267 -2.15 5.29 4.99
CA VAL A 267 -3.16 4.57 4.22
C VAL A 267 -3.47 5.35 2.96
N MET A 268 -3.25 4.74 1.81
CA MET A 268 -3.67 5.25 0.51
C MET A 268 -4.91 4.53 0.00
N SER A 269 -5.71 5.20 -0.82
CA SER A 269 -6.84 4.56 -1.49
C SER A 269 -6.37 3.68 -2.64
N ASP A 270 -7.12 2.62 -2.94
CA ASP A 270 -7.14 2.08 -4.30
C ASP A 270 -7.69 3.15 -5.27
N TRP A 271 -7.44 2.96 -6.56
CA TRP A 271 -7.78 3.90 -7.64
C TRP A 271 -9.29 4.04 -7.83
N GLY A 272 -9.90 5.16 -7.41
CA GLY A 272 -11.36 5.35 -7.52
C GLY A 272 -12.16 4.87 -6.30
N SER A 273 -11.49 4.62 -5.16
CA SER A 273 -12.11 4.12 -3.93
C SER A 273 -12.52 5.18 -2.91
N VAL A 274 -12.38 6.48 -3.21
CA VAL A 274 -12.75 7.55 -2.28
C VAL A 274 -14.15 8.07 -2.61
N LYS A 275 -15.08 7.92 -1.67
CA LYS A 275 -16.50 8.24 -1.88
C LYS A 275 -16.97 9.50 -1.18
N ALA A 276 -16.20 10.03 -0.24
CA ALA A 276 -16.53 11.24 0.52
C ALA A 276 -15.28 11.82 1.22
N THR A 277 -15.35 13.10 1.57
CA THR A 277 -14.28 13.81 2.32
C THR A 277 -14.09 13.27 3.74
N ASP A 278 -15.16 12.77 4.38
CA ASP A 278 -15.11 12.24 5.75
C ASP A 278 -14.31 10.93 5.88
N PHE A 279 -13.90 10.31 4.76
CA PHE A 279 -12.96 9.18 4.79
C PHE A 279 -11.64 9.57 5.48
N ALA A 280 -11.25 10.85 5.42
CA ALA A 280 -10.11 11.38 6.17
C ALA A 280 -10.26 11.19 7.70
N LEU A 281 -11.48 11.38 8.23
CA LEU A 281 -11.77 11.15 9.65
C LEU A 281 -11.80 9.66 10.00
N LYS A 282 -12.15 8.82 9.02
CA LYS A 282 -12.21 7.37 9.16
C LYS A 282 -10.87 6.68 8.91
N GLY A 283 -9.77 7.43 8.83
CA GLY A 283 -8.42 6.88 8.83
C GLY A 283 -7.75 6.74 7.46
N LEU A 284 -8.35 7.25 6.38
CA LEU A 284 -7.66 7.37 5.09
C LEU A 284 -6.70 8.58 5.09
N ASP A 285 -5.46 8.40 4.65
CA ASP A 285 -4.45 9.47 4.68
C ASP A 285 -4.18 10.06 3.29
N GLN A 286 -4.42 9.31 2.20
CA GLN A 286 -4.12 9.76 0.83
C GLN A 286 -5.20 9.29 -0.16
N GLN A 287 -5.78 10.23 -0.90
CA GLN A 287 -6.60 9.93 -2.09
C GLN A 287 -5.67 9.68 -3.27
N SER A 288 -5.66 8.47 -3.81
CA SER A 288 -4.83 8.09 -4.96
C SER A 288 -5.62 8.20 -6.25
N ALA A 289 -5.00 8.75 -7.30
CA ALA A 289 -5.60 8.87 -8.63
C ALA A 289 -7.02 9.43 -8.61
N LYS A 290 -7.16 10.62 -8.01
CA LYS A 290 -8.42 11.35 -7.82
C LYS A 290 -9.28 11.49 -9.09
N GLU A 291 -8.69 11.37 -10.28
CA GLU A 291 -9.41 11.41 -11.57
C GLU A 291 -10.34 10.22 -11.80
N LEU A 292 -10.20 9.16 -11.01
CA LEU A 292 -11.07 7.98 -11.05
C LEU A 292 -12.19 8.04 -10.00
N ASP A 293 -12.14 9.00 -9.08
CA ASP A 293 -13.22 9.25 -8.13
C ASP A 293 -14.27 10.19 -8.73
N ALA A 294 -15.46 10.18 -8.12
CA ALA A 294 -16.55 11.09 -8.51
C ALA A 294 -16.23 12.57 -8.22
N ALA A 295 -15.29 12.84 -7.32
CA ALA A 295 -14.81 14.18 -6.98
C ALA A 295 -13.39 14.11 -6.39
N PHE A 296 -12.69 15.26 -6.41
CA PHE A 296 -11.40 15.43 -5.75
C PHE A 296 -11.59 15.68 -4.25
N TRP A 297 -12.09 14.68 -3.53
CA TRP A 297 -12.51 14.75 -2.12
C TRP A 297 -11.44 15.31 -1.17
N PHE A 298 -10.18 14.96 -1.38
CA PHE A 298 -9.03 15.38 -0.56
C PHE A 298 -8.34 16.65 -1.11
N GLY A 299 -8.96 17.32 -2.09
CA GLY A 299 -8.56 18.65 -2.56
C GLY A 299 -9.30 19.77 -1.81
N GLU A 300 -9.92 20.66 -2.57
CA GLU A 300 -10.69 21.79 -2.03
C GLU A 300 -11.82 21.41 -1.05
N PRO A 301 -12.55 20.29 -1.20
CA PRO A 301 -13.53 19.87 -0.20
C PRO A 301 -12.89 19.64 1.18
N LEU A 302 -11.83 18.84 1.27
CA LEU A 302 -11.11 18.62 2.54
C LEU A 302 -10.53 19.91 3.11
N LYS A 303 -9.97 20.76 2.25
CA LYS A 303 -9.40 22.05 2.66
C LYS A 303 -10.41 22.97 3.35
N LYS A 304 -11.70 22.87 3.02
CA LYS A 304 -12.76 23.70 3.62
C LYS A 304 -13.19 23.22 5.01
N GLU A 305 -12.87 21.97 5.36
CA GLU A 305 -13.24 21.34 6.63
C GLU A 305 -12.17 21.52 7.73
N VAL A 306 -11.03 22.17 7.41
CA VAL A 306 -9.85 22.32 8.31
C VAL A 306 -9.44 23.75 8.57
#